data_AF-A0A956SUI0-F1
#
_entry.id   AF-A0A956SUI0-F1
#
_cell.length_a   1.000
_cell.length_b   1.000
_cell.length_c   1.000
_cell.angle_alpha   90.00
_cell.angle_beta   90.00
_cell.angle_gamma   90.00
#
_symmetry.space_group_name_H-M   'P 1'
#
loop_
_entity.id
_entity.type
_entity.pdbx_description
1 polymer ?
#
loop_
_entity_poly.entity_id
_entity_poly.type
_entity_poly.pdbx_seq_one_letter_code
_entity_poly.pdbx_strand_id
1 'polypeptide(L)' 'LMIEPTETESREEMDAFADAMIAIANEVRETPDLVHDAPHHTRLGRMDETRAARKPVLRCRPGGASA' A
#
# COMPACT_ATOMS: atom_id res chain seq x y z
N LEU A 1 -7.07 12.41 4.77
CA LEU A 1 -7.46 10.99 4.64
C LEU A 1 -8.98 10.94 4.68
N MET A 2 -9.61 10.25 3.74
CA MET A 2 -11.05 10.00 3.76
C MET A 2 -11.25 8.56 4.23
N ILE A 3 -12.00 8.37 5.31
CA ILE A 3 -12.25 7.07 5.95
C ILE A 3 -13.77 6.90 6.00
N GLU A 4 -14.27 5.82 5.41
CA GLU A 4 -15.68 5.46 5.37
C GLU A 4 -15.85 4.00 5.83
N PRO A 5 -16.09 3.75 7.13
CA PRO A 5 -16.55 2.45 7.56
C PRO A 5 -18.02 2.29 7.15
N THR A 6 -18.37 1.17 6.51
CA THR A 6 -19.76 0.83 6.25
C THR A 6 -20.44 0.35 7.54
N GLU A 7 -21.76 0.34 7.56
CA GLU A 7 -22.56 -0.05 8.73
C GLU A 7 -22.37 -1.51 9.18
N THR A 8 -21.75 -2.32 8.32
CA THR A 8 -21.48 -3.75 8.56
C THR A 8 -20.24 -4.00 9.41
N GLU A 9 -19.35 -3.01 9.56
CA GLU A 9 -18.11 -3.17 10.30
C GLU A 9 -18.39 -3.20 11.81
N SER A 10 -17.72 -4.13 12.51
CA SER A 10 -17.85 -4.25 13.96
C SER A 10 -17.08 -3.14 14.68
N ARG A 11 -17.42 -2.90 15.95
CA ARG A 11 -16.66 -1.95 16.78
C ARG A 11 -15.21 -2.42 16.96
N GLU A 12 -15.03 -3.73 17.13
CA GLU A 12 -13.73 -4.35 17.30
C GLU A 12 -12.82 -4.13 16.08
N GLU A 13 -13.37 -4.20 14.86
CA GLU A 13 -12.63 -3.90 13.63
C GLU A 13 -12.27 -2.41 13.51
N MET A 14 -13.19 -1.52 13.89
CA MET A 14 -12.92 -0.07 13.91
C MET A 14 -11.83 0.30 14.92
N ASP A 15 -11.85 -0.30 16.12
CA ASP A 15 -10.83 -0.10 17.15
C ASP A 15 -9.46 -0.62 16.67
N ALA A 16 -9.41 -1.81 16.07
CA ALA A 16 -8.17 -2.35 15.50
C ALA A 16 -7.59 -1.47 14.37
N PHE A 17 -8.44 -0.89 13.53
CA PHE A 17 -8.00 0.07 12.52
C PHE A 17 -7.43 1.36 13.16
N ALA A 18 -8.09 1.88 14.20
CA ALA A 18 -7.62 3.07 14.91
C ALA A 18 -6.26 2.84 15.57
N ASP A 19 -6.08 1.68 16.23
CA ASP A 19 -4.81 1.28 16.84
C ASP A 19 -3.69 1.17 15.81
N ALA A 20 -3.97 0.59 14.63
CA ALA A 20 -3.01 0.53 13.54
C ALA A 20 -2.60 1.93 13.04
N MET A 21 -3.55 2.86 12.94
CA MET A 21 -3.25 4.25 12.54
C MET A 21 -2.42 4.99 13.58
N ILE A 22 -2.65 4.74 14.88
CA ILE A 22 -1.82 5.29 15.97
C ILE A 22 -0.41 4.71 15.92
N ALA A 23 -0.28 3.40 15.67
CA ALA A 23 1.02 2.75 15.50
C ALA A 23 1.81 3.37 14.33
N ILE A 24 1.18 3.54 13.17
CA ILE A 24 1.81 4.21 12.01
C ILE A 24 2.24 5.64 12.38
N ALA A 25 1.42 6.38 13.11
CA ALA A 25 1.78 7.74 13.53
C ALA A 25 3.01 7.77 14.46
N ASN A 26 3.21 6.74 15.28
CA ASN A 26 4.40 6.59 16.11
C ASN A 26 5.61 6.15 15.27
N GLU A 27 5.44 5.20 14.36
CA GLU A 27 6.48 4.76 13.42
C GLU A 27 7.02 5.94 12.59
N VAL A 28 6.15 6.81 12.09
CA VAL A 28 6.55 8.04 11.37
C VAL A 28 7.41 8.96 12.24
N ARG A 29 7.19 9.00 13.56
CA ARG A 29 7.97 9.87 14.47
C ARG A 29 9.30 9.25 14.87
N GLU A 30 9.32 7.94 15.09
CA GLU A 30 10.46 7.24 15.69
C GLU A 30 11.37 6.62 14.63
N THR A 31 10.80 6.00 13.59
CA THR A 31 11.53 5.31 12.52
C THR A 31 10.83 5.53 11.16
N PRO A 32 10.95 6.75 10.58
CA PRO A 32 10.19 7.13 9.38
C PRO A 32 10.39 6.20 8.18
N ASP A 33 11.61 5.66 8.02
CA ASP A 33 11.98 4.79 6.90
C ASP A 33 11.11 3.53 6.84
N LEU A 34 10.62 3.04 7.98
CA LEU A 34 9.71 1.89 8.04
C LEU A 34 8.44 2.13 7.21
N VAL A 35 7.91 3.36 7.25
CA VAL A 35 6.69 3.77 6.55
C VAL A 35 6.99 4.18 5.10
N HIS A 36 8.14 4.82 4.85
CA HIS A 36 8.54 5.21 3.50
C HIS A 36 8.81 4.00 2.60
N ASP A 37 9.47 2.97 3.14
CA ASP A 37 9.87 1.78 2.39
C ASP A 37 8.79 0.69 2.38
N ALA A 38 7.70 0.87 3.13
CA ALA A 38 6.55 -0.03 3.09
C ALA A 38 5.98 -0.18 1.65
N PRO A 39 5.42 -1.36 1.30
CA PRO A 39 5.18 -2.53 2.15
C PRO A 39 6.34 -3.56 2.17
N HIS A 40 6.51 -4.27 3.30
CA HIS A 40 7.62 -5.21 3.54
C HIS A 40 7.29 -6.70 3.37
N HIS A 41 6.02 -7.08 3.54
CA HIS A 41 5.60 -8.49 3.57
C HIS A 41 4.66 -8.90 2.43
N THR A 42 4.21 -7.94 1.62
CA THR A 42 3.42 -8.23 0.43
C THR A 42 4.29 -8.89 -0.63
N ARG A 43 3.68 -9.69 -1.52
CA ARG A 43 4.42 -10.38 -2.60
C ARG A 43 5.23 -9.44 -3.51
N LEU A 44 4.78 -8.20 -3.62
CA LEU A 44 5.42 -7.13 -4.38
C LEU A 44 5.61 -5.92 -3.47
N GLY A 45 6.71 -5.19 -3.66
CA GLY A 45 6.95 -3.91 -2.99
C GLY A 45 6.31 -2.73 -3.73
N ARG A 46 6.72 -1.51 -3.37
CA ARG A 46 6.25 -0.27 -4.01
C ARG A 46 6.55 -0.27 -5.51
N MET A 47 5.52 -0.03 -6.32
CA MET A 47 5.64 0.01 -7.78
C MET A 47 6.19 1.35 -8.27
N ASP A 48 6.92 1.32 -9.39
CA ASP A 48 7.36 2.53 -10.10
C ASP A 48 6.24 3.08 -10.99
N GLU A 49 5.37 3.88 -10.37
CA GLU A 49 4.24 4.54 -11.04
C GLU A 49 4.69 5.52 -12.12
N THR A 50 5.84 6.18 -11.94
CA THR A 50 6.36 7.16 -12.91
C THR A 50 6.73 6.47 -14.22
N ARG A 51 7.44 5.34 -14.14
CA ARG A 51 7.77 4.54 -15.31
C ARG A 51 6.52 3.92 -15.92
N ALA A 52 5.60 3.41 -15.10
CA ALA A 52 4.34 2.84 -15.59
C ALA A 52 3.53 3.87 -16.40
N ALA A 53 3.46 5.12 -15.93
CA ALA A 53 2.78 6.20 -16.64
C ALA A 53 3.51 6.65 -17.92
N ARG A 54 4.85 6.71 -17.91
CA ARG A 54 5.66 7.17 -19.06
C ARG A 54 5.89 6.09 -20.13
N LYS A 55 5.88 4.82 -19.74
CA LYS A 55 6.15 3.66 -20.60
C LYS A 55 5.17 2.51 -20.28
N PRO A 56 3.86 2.69 -20.53
CA PRO A 56 2.85 1.73 -20.12
C PRO A 56 2.91 0.44 -20.94
N VAL A 57 2.87 -0.71 -20.26
CA VAL A 57 2.67 -2.02 -20.88
C VAL A 57 1.21 -2.42 -20.68
N LEU A 58 0.40 -2.22 -21.73
CA LEU A 58 -1.06 -2.34 -21.65
C LEU A 58 -1.60 -3.71 -22.07
N ARG A 59 -0.73 -4.62 -22.53
CA ARG A 59 -1.12 -5.96 -22.98
C ARG A 59 -0.21 -6.99 -22.33
N CYS A 60 -0.82 -7.99 -21.71
CA CYS A 60 -0.10 -9.20 -21.32
C CYS A 60 0.20 -10.00 -22.59
N ARG A 61 1.49 -10.18 -22.91
CA ARG A 61 1.91 -11.13 -23.94
C ARG A 61 2.39 -12.40 -23.24
N PRO A 62 1.80 -13.57 -23.53
CA PRO A 62 2.29 -14.81 -22.98
C PRO A 62 3.68 -15.09 -23.57
N GLY A 63 4.71 -15.01 -22.74
CA GLY A 63 6.10 -15.27 -23.10
C GLY A 63 6.83 -14.04 -23.66
N GLY A 64 7.93 -13.67 -22.99
CA GLY A 64 8.84 -12.68 -23.54
C GLY A 64 9.40 -13.16 -24.87
N ALA A 65 9.08 -12.44 -25.95
CA ALA A 65 9.92 -12.41 -27.14
C ALA A 65 10.05 -10.95 -27.54
N SER A 66 11.27 -10.45 -27.36
CA SER A 66 11.77 -9.21 -27.92
C SER A 66 11.48 -9.18 -29.42
N ALA A 67 11.08 -8.01 -29.91
CA ALA A 67 11.43 -7.55 -31.25
C ALA A 67 12.35 -6.35 -31.05
#